data_AF-A0A2J6IFW0-F1
#
_entry.id   AF-A0A2J6IFW0-F1
#
_cell.length_a   1.000
_cell.length_b   1.000
_cell.length_c   1.000
_cell.angle_alpha   90.00
_cell.angle_beta   90.00
_cell.angle_gamma   90.00
#
_symmetry.space_group_name_H-M   'P 1'
#
loop_
_entity.id
_entity.type
_entity.pdbx_description
1 polymer ?
#
loop_
_entity_poly.entity_id
_entity_poly.type
_entity_poly.pdbx_seq_one_letter_code
_entity_poly.pdbx_strand_id
1 'polypeptide(L)'
;MNKYISLIAFALSLSIAFPVFSCTNILVSRGASADSSTFLVYTNDGEWLYHLDQTAAADHDIKDSLVFKSISGIKYKVHQVPHTYAIISFQMNEHQLAIGETTFLGREELWDKDLPLKYWELMRLALLRAKTAREAIEVMTSLAETYGYGSEGESFSIADPNEAWLLEMIG
;
A
#
# COMPACT_ATOMS: atom_id res chain seq x y z
N MET A 1 30.73 -15.47 41.60
CA MET A 1 29.36 -14.94 41.72
C MET A 1 28.95 -14.15 40.47
N ASN A 2 29.76 -13.20 39.99
CA ASN A 2 29.40 -12.35 38.83
C ASN A 2 29.16 -13.08 37.48
N LYS A 3 29.87 -14.17 37.18
CA LYS A 3 29.71 -14.86 35.88
C LYS A 3 28.34 -15.54 35.70
N TYR A 4 27.76 -16.08 36.76
CA TYR A 4 26.43 -16.69 36.72
C TYR A 4 25.32 -15.64 36.67
N ILE A 5 25.51 -14.49 37.33
CA ILE A 5 24.58 -13.35 37.25
C ILE A 5 24.57 -12.77 35.82
N SER A 6 25.74 -12.63 35.18
CA SER A 6 25.82 -12.20 33.78
C SER A 6 25.19 -13.20 32.81
N LEU A 7 25.36 -14.51 33.04
CA LEU A 7 24.72 -15.54 32.20
C LEU A 7 23.18 -15.55 32.35
N ILE A 8 22.69 -15.41 33.58
CA ILE A 8 21.25 -15.34 33.86
C ILE A 8 20.65 -14.06 33.28
N ALA A 9 21.32 -12.92 33.40
CA ALA A 9 20.88 -11.66 32.80
C ALA A 9 20.84 -11.74 31.26
N PHE A 10 21.83 -12.38 30.63
CA PHE A 10 21.85 -12.59 29.19
C PHE A 10 20.76 -13.56 28.71
N ALA A 11 20.51 -14.64 29.45
CA ALA A 11 19.41 -15.56 29.18
C ALA A 11 18.04 -14.88 29.37
N LEU A 12 17.89 -14.01 30.38
CA LEU A 12 16.67 -13.22 30.57
C LEU A 12 16.46 -12.22 29.44
N SER A 13 17.52 -11.57 28.93
CA SER A 13 17.38 -10.63 27.80
C SER A 13 16.97 -11.31 26.49
N LEU A 14 17.35 -12.58 26.29
CA LEU A 14 16.89 -13.40 25.17
C LEU A 14 15.42 -13.82 25.27
N SER A 15 14.82 -13.70 26.45
CA SER A 15 13.45 -14.15 26.73
C SER A 15 12.40 -13.05 26.56
N ILE A 16 12.81 -11.82 26.25
CA ILE A 16 11.92 -10.68 26.07
C ILE A 16 11.68 -10.48 24.58
N ALA A 17 10.76 -11.26 24.01
CA ALA A 17 10.20 -10.97 22.70
C ALA A 17 8.92 -10.16 22.90
N PHE A 18 8.94 -8.88 22.53
CA PHE A 18 7.71 -8.10 22.43
C PHE A 18 7.04 -8.39 21.08
N PRO A 19 5.73 -8.62 21.03
CA PRO A 19 5.02 -8.67 19.76
C PRO A 19 5.15 -7.29 19.09
N VAL A 20 5.59 -7.30 17.83
CA VAL A 20 5.62 -6.12 16.97
C VAL A 20 4.51 -6.31 15.95
N PHE A 21 3.62 -5.33 15.84
CA PHE A 21 2.61 -5.28 14.77
C PHE A 21 3.29 -4.65 13.56
N SER A 22 3.60 -5.47 12.57
CA SER A 22 4.29 -5.06 11.36
C SER A 22 3.76 -5.86 10.20
N CYS A 23 3.12 -5.17 9.27
CA CYS A 23 2.79 -5.76 7.99
C CYS A 23 4.06 -6.38 7.35
N THR A 24 3.90 -7.54 6.71
CA THR A 24 4.98 -8.20 5.98
C THR A 24 4.49 -8.61 4.60
N ASN A 25 5.28 -8.23 3.58
CA ASN A 25 4.99 -8.58 2.20
C ASN A 25 6.04 -9.52 1.62
N ILE A 26 5.60 -10.45 0.77
CA ILE A 26 6.47 -11.30 -0.04
C ILE A 26 6.08 -11.09 -1.49
N LEU A 27 7.04 -10.61 -2.29
CA LEU A 27 6.94 -10.53 -3.74
C LEU A 27 7.76 -11.64 -4.37
N VAL A 28 7.15 -12.36 -5.30
CA VAL A 28 7.82 -13.39 -6.08
C VAL A 28 7.57 -13.09 -7.54
N SER A 29 8.63 -12.81 -8.29
CA SER A 29 8.53 -12.60 -9.73
C SER A 29 8.30 -13.91 -10.47
N ARG A 30 7.77 -13.82 -11.68
CA ARG A 30 7.63 -14.95 -12.61
C ARG A 30 8.91 -15.77 -12.81
N GLY A 31 10.08 -15.14 -12.76
CA GLY A 31 11.37 -15.85 -12.91
C GLY A 31 11.81 -16.61 -11.66
N ALA A 32 11.21 -16.30 -10.51
CA ALA A 32 11.55 -16.89 -9.22
C ALA A 32 10.57 -18.00 -8.78
N SER A 33 9.39 -18.09 -9.39
CA SER A 33 8.39 -19.12 -9.09
C SER A 33 8.60 -20.41 -9.90
N ALA A 34 8.17 -21.53 -9.32
CA ALA A 34 8.30 -22.85 -9.95
C ALA A 34 7.41 -23.04 -11.19
N ASP A 35 6.31 -22.27 -11.29
CA ASP A 35 5.28 -22.37 -12.33
C ASP A 35 5.19 -21.10 -13.20
N SER A 36 6.12 -20.16 -13.04
CA SER A 36 6.13 -18.89 -13.76
C SER A 36 4.93 -17.97 -13.47
N SER A 37 4.27 -18.13 -12.32
CA SER A 37 3.30 -17.17 -11.79
C SER A 37 3.99 -16.04 -11.00
N THR A 38 3.32 -14.90 -10.87
CA THR A 38 3.75 -13.82 -9.97
C THR A 38 2.94 -13.93 -8.67
N PHE A 39 3.60 -13.80 -7.52
CA PHE A 39 2.94 -13.81 -6.22
C PHE A 39 3.12 -12.49 -5.49
N LEU A 40 2.02 -12.02 -4.88
CA LEU A 40 2.02 -11.04 -3.82
C LEU A 40 1.35 -11.68 -2.61
N VAL A 41 2.11 -11.84 -1.53
CA VAL A 41 1.58 -12.21 -0.22
C VAL A 41 1.63 -10.97 0.63
N TYR A 42 0.50 -10.62 1.22
CA TYR A 42 0.35 -9.47 2.10
C TYR A 42 -0.22 -9.93 3.42
N THR A 43 0.62 -9.88 4.45
CA THR A 43 0.20 -10.10 5.83
C THR A 43 0.00 -8.73 6.47
N ASN A 44 -1.25 -8.41 6.78
CA ASN A 44 -1.62 -7.13 7.37
C ASN A 44 -2.01 -7.33 8.84
N ASP A 45 -1.33 -6.60 9.72
CA ASP A 45 -1.51 -6.68 11.18
C ASP A 45 -2.55 -5.67 11.71
N GLY A 46 -3.29 -5.01 10.82
CA GLY A 46 -4.37 -4.08 11.09
C GLY A 46 -5.73 -4.76 11.29
N GLU A 47 -6.52 -4.24 12.23
CA GLU A 47 -7.71 -4.90 12.77
C GLU A 47 -8.99 -4.77 11.92
N TRP A 48 -8.92 -4.26 10.68
CA TRP A 48 -10.11 -3.75 9.96
C TRP A 48 -10.39 -4.36 8.57
N LEU A 49 -9.58 -5.32 8.11
CA LEU A 49 -9.46 -5.62 6.66
C LEU A 49 -10.06 -6.96 6.22
N TYR A 50 -10.96 -7.54 7.02
CA TYR A 50 -11.48 -8.91 6.80
C TYR A 50 -12.65 -9.01 5.82
N HIS A 51 -13.08 -7.89 5.22
CA HIS A 51 -14.20 -7.87 4.29
C HIS A 51 -13.72 -7.98 2.84
N LEU A 52 -14.25 -8.97 2.14
CA LEU A 52 -14.03 -9.16 0.71
C LEU A 52 -15.17 -8.51 -0.06
N ASP A 53 -15.15 -7.19 -0.11
CA ASP A 53 -16.14 -6.42 -0.86
C ASP A 53 -15.86 -6.44 -2.35
N GLN A 54 -16.88 -6.24 -3.18
CA GLN A 54 -16.72 -6.10 -4.62
C GLN A 54 -17.25 -4.75 -5.05
N THR A 55 -16.43 -4.00 -5.79
CA THR A 55 -16.87 -2.77 -6.45
C THR A 55 -16.89 -3.04 -7.96
N ALA A 56 -18.06 -2.88 -8.58
CA ALA A 56 -18.20 -3.05 -10.02
C ALA A 56 -17.47 -1.93 -10.79
N ALA A 57 -17.07 -2.25 -12.02
CA ALA A 57 -16.60 -1.25 -12.96
C ALA A 57 -17.70 -0.22 -13.23
N ALA A 58 -17.30 1.02 -13.53
CA ALA A 58 -18.24 2.12 -13.69
C ALA A 58 -17.69 3.17 -14.66
N ASP A 59 -18.59 3.80 -15.41
CA ASP A 59 -18.32 4.99 -16.21
C ASP A 59 -18.71 6.24 -15.43
N HIS A 60 -17.93 7.31 -15.61
CA HIS A 60 -18.09 8.60 -14.91
C HIS A 60 -18.08 9.76 -15.90
N ASP A 61 -18.68 10.89 -15.52
CA ASP A 61 -18.58 12.09 -16.36
C ASP A 61 -17.14 12.64 -16.31
N ILE A 62 -16.65 13.15 -17.44
CA ILE A 62 -15.30 13.74 -17.52
C ILE A 62 -15.14 14.96 -16.59
N LYS A 63 -16.21 15.56 -16.09
CA LYS A 63 -16.16 16.67 -15.13
C LYS A 63 -16.21 16.20 -13.68
N ASP A 64 -16.38 14.91 -13.44
CA ASP A 64 -16.49 14.37 -12.09
C ASP A 64 -15.18 14.50 -11.32
N SER A 65 -15.31 14.58 -10.01
CA SER A 65 -14.17 14.64 -9.10
C SER A 65 -14.51 13.95 -7.79
N LEU A 66 -13.51 13.23 -7.28
CA LEU A 66 -13.53 12.66 -5.94
C LEU A 66 -13.10 13.74 -4.94
N VAL A 67 -13.67 13.70 -3.75
CA VAL A 67 -13.32 14.63 -2.66
C VAL A 67 -12.55 13.86 -1.60
N PHE A 68 -11.29 14.23 -1.41
CA PHE A 68 -10.43 13.72 -0.34
C PHE A 68 -10.22 14.79 0.72
N LYS A 69 -9.85 14.35 1.92
CA LYS A 69 -9.67 15.23 3.07
C LYS A 69 -8.32 14.94 3.73
N SER A 70 -7.52 15.98 3.92
CA SER A 70 -6.27 15.88 4.67
C SER A 70 -6.52 15.57 6.15
N ILE A 71 -5.45 15.29 6.91
CA ILE A 71 -5.58 15.01 8.35
C ILE A 71 -6.04 16.27 9.10
N SER A 72 -5.53 17.43 8.71
CA SER A 72 -5.96 18.74 9.24
C SER A 72 -7.36 19.17 8.78
N GLY A 73 -7.88 18.52 7.74
CA GLY A 73 -9.26 18.62 7.30
C GLY A 73 -9.53 19.50 6.09
N ILE A 74 -8.48 19.89 5.36
CA ILE A 74 -8.56 20.58 4.08
C ILE A 74 -9.13 19.61 3.03
N LYS A 75 -10.07 20.11 2.22
CA LYS A 75 -10.71 19.31 1.16
C LYS A 75 -10.04 19.55 -0.17
N TYR A 76 -9.74 18.47 -0.88
CA TYR A 76 -9.16 18.50 -2.21
C TYR A 76 -10.09 17.79 -3.20
N LYS A 77 -10.13 18.30 -4.43
CA LYS A 77 -10.82 17.65 -5.55
C LYS A 77 -9.79 16.95 -6.42
N VAL A 78 -9.94 15.65 -6.56
CA VAL A 78 -9.13 14.82 -7.45
C VAL A 78 -9.98 14.42 -8.64
N HIS A 79 -9.52 14.75 -9.84
CA HIS A 79 -10.25 14.46 -11.06
C HIS A 79 -10.56 12.96 -11.20
N GLN A 80 -11.77 12.65 -11.64
CA GLN A 80 -12.18 11.28 -11.92
C GLN A 80 -11.84 10.89 -13.36
N VAL A 81 -11.50 9.61 -13.58
CA VAL A 81 -11.29 9.08 -14.94
C VAL A 81 -12.62 8.66 -15.58
N PRO A 82 -12.75 8.68 -16.92
CA PRO A 82 -13.99 8.30 -17.60
C PRO A 82 -14.51 6.90 -17.27
N HIS A 83 -13.59 5.96 -16.97
CA HIS A 83 -13.92 4.57 -16.67
C HIS A 83 -13.03 4.07 -15.54
N THR A 84 -13.63 3.38 -14.59
CA THR A 84 -12.93 2.69 -13.50
C THR A 84 -13.16 1.18 -13.58
N TYR A 85 -12.11 0.42 -13.34
CA TYR A 85 -12.16 -1.05 -13.35
C TYR A 85 -12.86 -1.62 -12.12
N ALA A 86 -13.36 -2.85 -12.24
CA ALA A 86 -13.89 -3.59 -11.11
C ALA A 86 -12.76 -4.01 -10.17
N ILE A 87 -12.99 -3.87 -8.87
CA ILE A 87 -12.03 -4.25 -7.82
C ILE A 87 -12.67 -5.21 -6.82
N ILE A 88 -11.86 -6.15 -6.33
CA ILE A 88 -12.18 -7.00 -5.20
C ILE A 88 -11.36 -6.55 -3.99
N SER A 89 -12.08 -6.14 -2.97
CA SER A 89 -11.60 -5.44 -1.78
C SER A 89 -10.67 -4.29 -2.19
N PHE A 90 -9.62 -4.01 -1.43
CA PHE A 90 -8.66 -2.95 -1.74
C PHE A 90 -7.33 -3.48 -2.29
N GLN A 91 -7.25 -4.77 -2.63
CA GLN A 91 -6.00 -5.42 -3.02
C GLN A 91 -5.92 -5.85 -4.48
N MET A 92 -7.02 -6.08 -5.21
CA MET A 92 -6.92 -6.60 -6.59
C MET A 92 -8.02 -6.09 -7.51
N ASN A 93 -7.74 -5.99 -8.81
CA ASN A 93 -8.72 -5.63 -9.83
C ASN A 93 -8.99 -6.74 -10.87
N GLU A 94 -9.95 -6.50 -11.77
CA GLU A 94 -10.34 -7.44 -12.82
C GLU A 94 -9.25 -7.78 -13.85
N HIS A 95 -8.15 -7.03 -13.84
CA HIS A 95 -6.97 -7.26 -14.68
C HIS A 95 -5.88 -8.08 -13.99
N GLN A 96 -6.18 -8.66 -12.81
CA GLN A 96 -5.23 -9.41 -11.99
C GLN A 96 -4.04 -8.56 -11.51
N LEU A 97 -4.18 -7.23 -11.50
CA LEU A 97 -3.27 -6.33 -10.82
C LEU A 97 -3.59 -6.38 -9.33
N ALA A 98 -2.57 -6.63 -8.51
CA ALA A 98 -2.65 -6.69 -7.06
C ALA A 98 -1.69 -5.71 -6.38
N ILE A 99 -2.11 -5.14 -5.24
CA ILE A 99 -1.32 -4.21 -4.43
C ILE A 99 -1.44 -4.54 -2.94
N GLY A 100 -0.31 -4.52 -2.25
CA GLY A 100 -0.19 -4.56 -0.78
C GLY A 100 0.75 -3.46 -0.29
N GLU A 101 0.80 -3.22 1.01
CA GLU A 101 1.64 -2.18 1.63
C GLU A 101 2.39 -2.67 2.87
N THR A 102 3.42 -1.93 3.30
CA THR A 102 4.07 -2.08 4.61
C THR A 102 4.64 -0.74 5.08
N THR A 103 4.02 -0.15 6.10
CA THR A 103 4.44 1.17 6.58
C THR A 103 5.83 1.15 7.22
N PHE A 104 6.73 2.03 6.76
CA PHE A 104 8.05 2.23 7.35
C PHE A 104 8.19 3.57 8.09
N LEU A 105 7.12 4.37 8.14
CA LEU A 105 6.99 5.71 8.76
C LEU A 105 7.89 6.78 8.13
N GLY A 106 9.20 6.57 8.10
CA GLY A 106 10.17 7.54 7.61
C GLY A 106 10.39 8.73 8.56
N ARG A 107 10.69 9.89 7.98
CA ARG A 107 11.02 11.13 8.70
C ARG A 107 9.75 11.97 8.91
N GLU A 108 9.38 12.26 10.15
CA GLU A 108 8.14 12.97 10.48
C GLU A 108 8.04 14.36 9.85
N GLU A 109 9.17 15.04 9.62
CA GLU A 109 9.25 16.34 8.95
C GLU A 109 8.96 16.30 7.45
N LEU A 110 8.98 15.10 6.84
CA LEU A 110 8.53 14.91 5.47
C LEU A 110 7.01 14.70 5.42
N TRP A 111 6.40 14.32 6.55
CA TRP A 111 4.96 14.05 6.66
C TRP A 111 4.08 15.28 6.66
N ASP A 112 3.65 15.70 5.47
CA ASP A 112 2.72 16.82 5.30
C ASP A 112 1.26 16.38 5.51
N LYS A 113 0.77 16.67 6.72
CA LYS A 113 -0.59 16.33 7.18
C LYS A 113 -1.68 17.20 6.53
N ASP A 114 -1.31 18.25 5.80
CA ASP A 114 -2.23 19.09 5.02
C ASP A 114 -2.49 18.53 3.62
N LEU A 115 -1.70 17.56 3.15
CA LEU A 115 -1.91 16.93 1.84
C LEU A 115 -3.02 15.85 1.86
N PRO A 116 -3.73 15.68 0.73
CA PRO A 116 -4.94 14.87 0.68
C PRO A 116 -4.70 13.37 0.69
N LEU A 117 -3.88 12.87 -0.24
CA LEU A 117 -3.90 11.46 -0.62
C LEU A 117 -3.14 10.61 0.39
N LYS A 118 -3.86 9.66 1.02
CA LYS A 118 -3.26 8.64 1.89
C LYS A 118 -2.87 7.41 1.09
N TYR A 119 -2.04 6.56 1.67
CA TYR A 119 -1.54 5.38 0.96
C TYR A 119 -2.67 4.46 0.47
N TRP A 120 -3.69 4.21 1.30
CA TRP A 120 -4.83 3.36 0.92
C TRP A 120 -5.69 4.00 -0.18
N GLU A 121 -5.74 5.32 -0.27
CA GLU A 121 -6.43 6.04 -1.34
C GLU A 121 -5.67 5.91 -2.65
N LEU A 122 -4.34 6.03 -2.62
CA LEU A 122 -3.48 5.78 -3.78
C LEU A 122 -3.61 4.34 -4.30
N MET A 123 -3.55 3.34 -3.40
CA MET A 123 -3.77 1.93 -3.76
C MET A 123 -5.12 1.74 -4.45
N ARG A 124 -6.20 2.27 -3.86
CA ARG A 124 -7.54 2.14 -4.42
C ARG A 124 -7.65 2.84 -5.78
N LEU A 125 -7.11 4.05 -5.91
CA LEU A 125 -7.12 4.77 -7.18
C LEU A 125 -6.31 4.06 -8.25
N ALA A 126 -5.17 3.46 -7.90
CA ALA A 126 -4.37 2.65 -8.82
C ALA A 126 -5.16 1.45 -9.33
N LEU A 127 -5.77 0.67 -8.43
CA LEU A 127 -6.58 -0.50 -8.83
C LEU A 127 -7.77 -0.12 -9.72
N LEU A 128 -8.39 1.03 -9.47
CA LEU A 128 -9.49 1.53 -10.29
C LEU A 128 -9.05 2.05 -11.67
N ARG A 129 -7.78 2.41 -11.85
CA ARG A 129 -7.30 3.19 -13.02
C ARG A 129 -6.22 2.49 -13.85
N ALA A 130 -5.59 1.44 -13.34
CA ALA A 130 -4.49 0.73 -13.99
C ALA A 130 -4.83 -0.74 -14.29
N LYS A 131 -4.23 -1.30 -15.33
CA LYS A 131 -4.35 -2.72 -15.71
C LYS A 131 -3.09 -3.52 -15.40
N THR A 132 -1.95 -2.84 -15.27
CA THR A 132 -0.64 -3.46 -15.07
C THR A 132 0.09 -2.83 -13.88
N ALA A 133 1.12 -3.50 -13.37
CA ALA A 133 1.93 -3.03 -12.26
C ALA A 133 2.63 -1.70 -12.59
N ARG A 134 3.08 -1.53 -13.83
CA ARG A 134 3.74 -0.31 -14.29
C ARG A 134 2.75 0.86 -14.40
N GLU A 135 1.58 0.63 -14.98
CA GLU A 135 0.50 1.63 -15.02
C GLU A 135 0.08 2.02 -13.60
N ALA A 136 0.05 1.08 -12.65
CA ALA A 136 -0.27 1.37 -11.25
C ALA A 136 0.73 2.34 -10.63
N ILE A 137 2.04 2.12 -10.85
CA ILE A 137 3.10 3.04 -10.42
C ILE A 137 2.88 4.41 -11.02
N GLU A 138 2.66 4.50 -12.34
CA GLU A 138 2.42 5.77 -13.04
C GLU A 138 1.20 6.51 -12.49
N VAL A 139 0.09 5.81 -12.22
CA VAL A 139 -1.09 6.41 -11.58
C VAL A 139 -0.76 6.93 -10.20
N MET A 140 -0.10 6.14 -9.35
CA MET A 140 0.21 6.52 -7.98
C MET A 140 1.15 7.72 -7.92
N THR A 141 2.24 7.69 -8.69
CA THR A 141 3.23 8.78 -8.70
C THR A 141 2.66 10.04 -9.31
N SER A 142 1.93 9.96 -10.43
CA SER A 142 1.31 11.16 -11.05
C SER A 142 0.25 11.80 -10.14
N LEU A 143 -0.52 11.00 -9.40
CA LEU A 143 -1.48 11.51 -8.42
C LEU A 143 -0.78 12.19 -7.24
N ALA A 144 0.27 11.57 -6.70
CA ALA A 144 1.08 12.15 -5.63
C ALA A 144 1.76 13.46 -6.07
N GLU A 145 2.32 13.50 -7.29
CA GLU A 145 2.92 14.71 -7.87
C GLU A 145 1.90 15.83 -8.09
N THR A 146 0.69 15.48 -8.54
CA THR A 146 -0.34 16.47 -8.91
C THR A 146 -1.09 17.01 -7.69
N TYR A 147 -1.45 16.14 -6.75
CA TYR A 147 -2.36 16.48 -5.64
C TYR A 147 -1.68 16.44 -4.28
N GLY A 148 -0.47 15.88 -4.19
CA GLY A 148 0.26 15.69 -2.94
C GLY A 148 -0.04 14.35 -2.27
N TYR A 149 0.99 13.78 -1.64
CA TYR A 149 0.93 12.61 -0.78
C TYR A 149 0.95 13.05 0.68
N GLY A 150 -0.05 12.64 1.47
CA GLY A 150 -0.22 13.09 2.85
C GLY A 150 -0.14 11.96 3.88
N SER A 151 0.51 10.85 3.54
CA SER A 151 0.83 9.80 4.50
C SER A 151 2.33 9.78 4.76
N GLU A 152 2.67 9.17 5.87
CA GLU A 152 4.00 8.72 6.22
C GLU A 152 4.64 7.81 5.14
N GLY A 153 5.90 7.44 5.36
CA GLY A 153 6.66 6.53 4.51
C GLY A 153 6.01 5.16 4.37
N GLU A 154 5.74 4.77 3.11
CA GLU A 154 5.00 3.55 2.76
C GLU A 154 5.66 2.79 1.61
N SER A 155 5.72 1.47 1.72
CA SER A 155 6.26 0.57 0.70
C SER A 155 5.12 -0.20 0.03
N PHE A 156 4.86 0.08 -1.23
CA PHE A 156 3.83 -0.59 -2.03
C PHE A 156 4.43 -1.78 -2.79
N SER A 157 3.95 -2.96 -2.46
CA SER A 157 4.19 -4.18 -3.23
C SER A 157 3.13 -4.28 -4.32
N ILE A 158 3.54 -4.36 -5.58
CA ILE A 158 2.63 -4.31 -6.73
C ILE A 158 2.95 -5.50 -7.63
N ALA A 159 1.95 -6.28 -8.03
CA ALA A 159 2.12 -7.45 -8.87
C ALA A 159 1.03 -7.55 -9.93
N ASP A 160 1.40 -8.01 -11.12
CA ASP A 160 0.47 -8.43 -12.17
C ASP A 160 0.93 -9.79 -12.74
N PRO A 161 0.24 -10.40 -13.72
CA PRO A 161 0.63 -11.71 -14.26
C PRO A 161 2.05 -11.80 -14.85
N ASN A 162 2.71 -10.67 -15.11
CA ASN A 162 3.99 -10.58 -15.80
C ASN A 162 5.12 -10.05 -14.92
N GLU A 163 4.84 -9.05 -14.06
CA GLU A 163 5.85 -8.32 -13.29
C GLU A 163 5.49 -8.15 -11.82
N ALA A 164 6.52 -8.02 -10.97
CA ALA A 164 6.41 -7.64 -9.57
C ALA A 164 7.32 -6.43 -9.31
N TRP A 165 6.80 -5.44 -8.59
CA TRP A 165 7.44 -4.17 -8.32
C TRP A 165 7.33 -3.80 -6.85
N LEU A 166 8.35 -3.09 -6.36
CA LEU A 166 8.32 -2.41 -5.08
C LEU A 166 8.45 -0.91 -5.35
N LEU A 167 7.48 -0.14 -4.89
CA LEU A 167 7.50 1.33 -4.92
C LEU A 167 7.55 1.84 -3.49
N GLU A 168 8.51 2.69 -3.17
CA GLU A 168 8.55 3.37 -1.87
C GLU A 168 8.16 4.83 -2.06
N MET A 169 7.17 5.28 -1.30
CA MET A 169 6.75 6.67 -1.27
C MET A 169 7.11 7.28 0.07
N ILE A 170 7.77 8.43 0.02
CA ILE A 170 8.20 9.18 1.18
C ILE A 170 7.44 10.49 1.17
N GLY A 171 6.80 10.83 2.28
CA GLY A 171 6.20 12.13 2.47
C GLY A 171 5.48 12.22 3.78
#